data_AF-A0A814YDL1-F1
#
_entry.id   AF-A0A814YDL1-F1
#
_cell.length_a   1.000
_cell.length_b   1.000
_cell.length_c   1.000
_cell.angle_alpha   90.00
_cell.angle_beta   90.00
_cell.angle_gamma   90.00
#
_symmetry.space_group_name_H-M   'P 1'
#
loop_
_entity.id
_entity.type
_entity.pdbx_description
1 polymer ?
#
loop_
_entity_poly.entity_id
_entity_poly.type
_entity_poly.pdbx_seq_one_letter_code
_entity_poly.pdbx_strand_id
1 'polypeptide(L)'
;MSTIYVNHEPPTYKEQLVHTARRFPRYAKSYVQGLFPIVGWLPRYNLTWLTGDLIAGITVGVIVVPQGMAYAKVAQLPPEYGLYSSFVGLCIYCFFATSKDISIGPTAVMSLLIGQAILSIGTAEYSAPQIASCLTLFSGLVTLVIGLIRLGVLVDFIPNPAIAGFMTGSCITIIIGQLPKLFGITGIKSSLAAYLILGYTLKGLPHTQLDLAFGAVGLVWLYTVKYSVQYLTRRYPKRERLLFFFGIARNAILVIVGTLIAYLINLHKTTSPISILKKVPSGFRQMHPPITTPAILSLIAPYIVPTVIILILEHVAIAKSFGRVNDYKSKQTIITIVC
;
A
#
# COMPACT_ATOMS: atom_id res chain seq x y z
N MET A 1 -45.88 18.83 -37.02
CA MET A 1 -45.67 17.70 -36.09
C MET A 1 -45.81 18.22 -34.68
N SER A 2 -46.97 18.02 -34.05
CA SER A 2 -47.21 18.33 -32.64
C SER A 2 -46.58 17.22 -31.80
N THR A 3 -45.54 17.55 -31.03
CA THR A 3 -44.94 16.65 -30.04
C THR A 3 -45.96 16.41 -28.92
N ILE A 4 -46.48 15.19 -28.86
CA ILE A 4 -47.36 14.72 -27.78
C ILE A 4 -46.52 14.61 -26.50
N TYR A 5 -46.71 15.56 -25.58
CA TYR A 5 -46.17 15.43 -24.23
C TYR A 5 -47.08 14.50 -23.43
N VAL A 6 -46.69 13.25 -23.31
CA VAL A 6 -47.36 12.29 -22.41
C VAL A 6 -47.00 12.66 -20.98
N ASN A 7 -47.84 13.47 -20.33
CA ASN A 7 -47.76 13.74 -18.90
C ASN A 7 -47.91 12.41 -18.15
N HIS A 8 -46.79 11.83 -17.70
CA HIS A 8 -46.82 10.74 -16.73
C HIS A 8 -47.06 11.38 -15.37
N GLU A 9 -48.22 11.10 -14.74
CA GLU A 9 -48.38 11.40 -13.32
C GLU A 9 -47.27 10.68 -12.54
N PRO A 10 -46.58 11.36 -11.61
CA PRO A 10 -45.53 10.74 -10.83
C PRO A 10 -46.12 9.56 -10.04
N PRO A 11 -45.52 8.36 -10.12
CA PRO A 11 -46.08 7.16 -9.49
C PRO A 11 -46.21 7.35 -7.98
N THR A 12 -47.30 6.84 -7.42
CA THR A 12 -47.60 6.96 -5.98
C THR A 12 -46.52 6.26 -5.16
N TYR A 13 -46.13 6.78 -3.98
CA TYR A 13 -45.09 6.17 -3.13
C TYR A 13 -45.32 4.66 -2.85
N LYS A 14 -46.58 4.22 -2.76
CA LYS A 14 -46.94 2.79 -2.64
C LYS A 14 -46.57 1.97 -3.88
N GLU A 15 -46.78 2.53 -5.07
CA GLU A 15 -46.42 1.87 -6.34
C GLU A 15 -44.90 1.84 -6.53
N GLN A 16 -44.19 2.89 -6.11
CA GLN A 16 -42.72 2.90 -6.09
C GLN A 16 -42.15 1.83 -5.14
N LEU A 17 -42.76 1.63 -3.97
CA LEU A 17 -42.35 0.59 -3.02
C LEU A 17 -42.60 -0.82 -3.56
N VAL A 18 -43.77 -1.08 -4.15
CA VAL A 18 -44.07 -2.38 -4.78
C VAL A 18 -43.15 -2.63 -5.98
N HIS A 19 -42.88 -1.61 -6.79
CA HIS A 19 -41.99 -1.70 -7.94
C HIS A 19 -40.52 -1.92 -7.52
N THR A 20 -40.10 -1.34 -6.40
CA THR A 20 -38.77 -1.52 -5.80
C THR A 20 -38.65 -2.91 -5.17
N ALA A 21 -39.65 -3.36 -4.41
CA ALA A 21 -39.70 -4.69 -3.80
C ALA A 21 -39.66 -5.81 -4.86
N ARG A 22 -40.40 -5.68 -5.96
CA ARG A 22 -40.37 -6.63 -7.09
C ARG A 22 -39.02 -6.67 -7.80
N ARG A 23 -38.29 -5.55 -7.85
CA ARG A 23 -36.95 -5.46 -8.47
C ARG A 23 -35.81 -5.72 -7.49
N PHE A 24 -36.07 -5.77 -6.19
CA PHE A 24 -35.09 -6.04 -5.13
C PHE A 24 -34.21 -7.26 -5.40
N PRO A 25 -34.73 -8.44 -5.79
CA PRO A 25 -33.87 -9.60 -6.07
C PRO A 25 -32.91 -9.38 -7.25
N ARG A 26 -33.32 -8.61 -8.28
CA ARG A 26 -32.44 -8.27 -9.41
C ARG A 26 -31.38 -7.24 -9.00
N TYR A 27 -31.74 -6.26 -8.17
CA TYR A 27 -30.79 -5.29 -7.63
C TYR A 27 -29.80 -5.95 -6.67
N ALA A 28 -30.25 -6.85 -5.79
CA ALA A 28 -29.41 -7.63 -4.90
C ALA A 28 -28.44 -8.53 -5.69
N LYS A 29 -28.91 -9.22 -6.73
CA LYS A 29 -28.04 -10.01 -7.62
C LYS A 29 -26.98 -9.14 -8.30
N SER A 30 -27.38 -8.00 -8.84
CA SER A 30 -26.45 -7.06 -9.49
C SER A 30 -25.46 -6.44 -8.50
N TYR A 31 -25.90 -6.22 -7.25
CA TYR A 31 -25.06 -5.75 -6.16
C TYR A 31 -23.99 -6.79 -5.80
N VAL A 32 -24.38 -8.06 -5.59
CA VAL A 32 -23.47 -9.16 -5.26
C VAL A 32 -22.49 -9.43 -6.41
N GLN A 33 -22.95 -9.37 -7.66
CA GLN A 33 -22.07 -9.47 -8.83
C GLN A 33 -21.07 -8.30 -8.92
N GLY A 34 -21.47 -7.10 -8.47
CA GLY A 34 -20.56 -5.95 -8.34
C GLY A 34 -19.59 -6.07 -7.16
N LEU A 35 -19.92 -6.86 -6.14
CA LEU A 35 -19.07 -7.08 -4.96
C LEU A 35 -17.96 -8.11 -5.25
N PHE A 36 -18.22 -9.10 -6.10
CA PHE A 36 -17.26 -10.14 -6.49
C PHE A 36 -16.96 -10.09 -8.01
N PRO A 37 -16.16 -9.11 -8.48
CA PRO A 37 -15.80 -9.01 -9.90
C PRO A 37 -15.10 -10.28 -10.45
N ILE A 38 -14.48 -11.08 -9.57
CA ILE A 38 -13.82 -12.34 -9.92
C ILE A 38 -14.69 -13.28 -10.74
N VAL A 39 -15.99 -13.33 -10.46
CA VAL A 39 -16.94 -14.19 -11.18
C VAL A 39 -17.09 -13.75 -12.65
N GLY A 40 -16.87 -12.46 -12.94
CA GLY A 40 -16.98 -11.92 -14.29
C GLY A 40 -15.72 -12.11 -15.14
N TRP A 41 -14.53 -11.91 -14.55
CA TRP A 41 -13.28 -11.92 -15.30
C TRP A 41 -12.60 -13.29 -15.35
N LEU A 42 -12.70 -14.10 -14.29
CA LEU A 42 -12.03 -15.40 -14.22
C LEU A 42 -12.44 -16.36 -15.36
N PRO A 43 -13.73 -16.49 -15.73
CA PRO A 43 -14.13 -17.34 -16.86
C PRO A 43 -13.66 -16.83 -18.23
N ARG A 44 -13.28 -15.55 -18.34
CA ARG A 44 -12.83 -14.91 -19.57
C ARG A 44 -11.30 -14.82 -19.66
N TYR A 45 -10.59 -15.42 -18.71
CA TYR A 45 -9.14 -15.33 -18.63
C TYR A 45 -8.46 -16.20 -19.69
N ASN A 46 -7.54 -15.60 -20.45
CA ASN A 46 -6.81 -16.27 -21.51
C ASN A 46 -5.46 -16.80 -21.00
N LEU A 47 -5.15 -18.08 -21.24
CA LEU A 47 -3.88 -18.70 -20.83
C LEU A 47 -2.64 -18.05 -21.46
N THR A 48 -2.78 -17.35 -22.59
CA THR A 48 -1.67 -16.58 -23.18
C THR A 48 -1.25 -15.42 -22.26
N TRP A 49 -2.17 -14.84 -21.50
CA TRP A 49 -1.89 -13.77 -20.53
C TRP A 49 -1.14 -14.28 -19.30
N LEU A 50 -1.27 -15.58 -18.97
CA LEU A 50 -0.61 -16.19 -17.81
C LEU A 50 0.91 -15.99 -17.83
N THR A 51 1.53 -16.06 -19.01
CA THR A 51 2.98 -15.88 -19.14
C THR A 51 3.41 -14.44 -18.80
N GLY A 52 2.66 -13.44 -19.25
CA GLY A 52 2.88 -12.04 -18.93
C GLY A 52 2.64 -11.75 -17.45
N ASP A 53 1.53 -12.26 -16.91
CA ASP A 53 1.16 -12.08 -15.50
C ASP A 53 2.14 -12.79 -14.56
N LEU A 54 2.68 -13.94 -14.95
CA LEU A 54 3.71 -14.64 -14.16
C LEU A 54 5.01 -13.84 -14.09
N ILE A 55 5.49 -13.31 -15.22
CA ILE A 55 6.71 -12.49 -15.26
C ILE A 55 6.51 -11.19 -14.45
N ALA A 56 5.36 -10.53 -14.62
CA ALA A 56 5.00 -9.34 -13.87
C ALA A 56 4.89 -9.64 -12.37
N GLY A 57 4.21 -10.73 -11.99
CA GLY A 57 4.01 -11.17 -10.61
C GLY A 57 5.32 -11.51 -9.90
N ILE A 58 6.23 -12.24 -10.55
CA ILE A 58 7.57 -12.53 -10.01
C ILE A 58 8.31 -11.21 -9.76
N THR A 59 8.26 -10.30 -10.73
CA THR A 59 8.94 -9.00 -10.60
C THR A 59 8.38 -8.18 -9.43
N VAL A 60 7.07 -8.02 -9.36
CA VAL A 60 6.41 -7.28 -8.29
C VAL A 60 6.69 -7.95 -6.95
N GLY A 61 6.62 -9.28 -6.87
CA GLY A 61 6.91 -10.05 -5.66
C GLY A 61 8.32 -9.78 -5.12
N VAL A 62 9.35 -9.77 -5.98
CA VAL A 62 10.73 -9.49 -5.58
C VAL A 62 10.88 -8.06 -5.02
N ILE A 63 10.07 -7.10 -5.48
CA ILE A 63 10.07 -5.73 -4.97
C ILE A 63 9.30 -5.63 -3.64
N VAL A 64 8.15 -6.28 -3.56
CA VAL A 64 7.24 -6.20 -2.41
C VAL A 64 7.86 -6.82 -1.15
N VAL A 65 8.66 -7.88 -1.27
CA VAL A 65 9.31 -8.54 -0.12
C VAL A 65 10.19 -7.57 0.72
N PRO A 66 11.26 -6.95 0.16
CA PRO A 66 12.08 -6.01 0.91
C PRO A 66 11.33 -4.73 1.28
N GLN A 67 10.42 -4.27 0.42
CA GLN A 67 9.59 -3.09 0.67
C GLN A 67 8.69 -3.28 1.90
N GLY A 68 7.97 -4.41 1.99
CA GLY A 68 7.10 -4.73 3.11
C GLY A 68 7.86 -4.85 4.42
N MET A 69 9.02 -5.50 4.42
CA MET A 69 9.89 -5.58 5.61
C MET A 69 10.39 -4.21 6.08
N ALA A 70 10.76 -3.32 5.15
CA ALA A 70 11.17 -1.96 5.48
C ALA A 70 10.03 -1.15 6.11
N TYR A 71 8.82 -1.29 5.58
CA TYR A 71 7.61 -0.63 6.07
C TYR A 71 7.17 -1.14 7.44
N ALA A 72 7.25 -2.44 7.71
CA ALA A 72 7.03 -2.98 9.06
C ALA A 72 7.98 -2.35 10.10
N LYS A 73 9.26 -2.18 9.77
CA LYS A 73 10.22 -1.47 10.63
C LYS A 73 9.87 0.01 10.83
N VAL A 74 9.25 0.67 9.83
CA VAL A 74 8.77 2.05 9.98
C VAL A 74 7.58 2.09 10.95
N ALA A 75 6.70 1.10 10.88
CA ALA A 75 5.58 0.91 11.80
C ALA A 75 5.95 0.42 13.20
N GLN A 76 7.24 0.35 13.55
CA GLN A 76 7.71 -0.18 14.85
C GLN A 76 7.31 -1.65 15.08
N LEU A 77 7.16 -2.43 14.00
CA LEU A 77 6.83 -3.85 14.04
C LEU A 77 8.01 -4.71 13.58
N PRO A 78 8.06 -5.98 14.02
CA PRO A 78 8.95 -6.97 13.43
C PRO A 78 8.75 -7.09 11.90
N PRO A 79 9.83 -7.28 11.12
CA PRO A 79 9.77 -7.31 9.64
C PRO A 79 8.78 -8.31 9.05
N GLU A 80 8.54 -9.43 9.73
CA GLU A 80 7.61 -10.48 9.31
C GLU A 80 6.16 -9.97 9.13
N TYR A 81 5.72 -8.97 9.89
CA TYR A 81 4.38 -8.39 9.73
C TYR A 81 4.19 -7.69 8.37
N GLY A 82 5.28 -7.20 7.78
CA GLY A 82 5.25 -6.63 6.43
C GLY A 82 5.03 -7.70 5.35
N LEU A 83 5.61 -8.88 5.55
CA LEU A 83 5.39 -10.05 4.69
C LEU A 83 3.97 -10.61 4.88
N TYR A 84 3.55 -10.70 6.15
CA TYR A 84 2.18 -10.68 6.67
C TYR A 84 1.16 -10.00 5.75
N SER A 85 1.19 -8.68 5.85
CA SER A 85 0.26 -7.76 5.21
C SER A 85 0.34 -7.85 3.68
N SER A 86 1.54 -7.99 3.12
CA SER A 86 1.71 -8.12 1.67
C SER A 86 1.03 -9.39 1.14
N PHE A 87 1.29 -10.55 1.73
CA PHE A 87 0.72 -11.80 1.24
C PHE A 87 -0.80 -11.86 1.39
N VAL A 88 -1.32 -11.56 2.59
CA VAL A 88 -2.75 -11.65 2.88
C VAL A 88 -3.54 -10.61 2.08
N GLY A 89 -3.03 -9.37 2.01
CA GLY A 89 -3.67 -8.29 1.26
C GLY A 89 -3.84 -8.62 -0.21
N LEU A 90 -2.79 -9.14 -0.87
CA LEU A 90 -2.90 -9.56 -2.28
C LEU A 90 -3.90 -10.72 -2.48
N CYS A 91 -3.90 -11.71 -1.58
CA CYS A 91 -4.81 -12.85 -1.66
C CYS A 91 -6.27 -12.43 -1.54
N ILE A 92 -6.60 -11.55 -0.60
CA ILE A 92 -7.97 -11.06 -0.42
C ILE A 92 -8.37 -10.14 -1.58
N TYR A 93 -7.48 -9.23 -1.99
CA TYR A 93 -7.73 -8.30 -3.10
C TYR A 93 -8.14 -9.02 -4.38
N CYS A 94 -7.54 -10.18 -4.70
CA CYS A 94 -7.86 -10.95 -5.90
C CYS A 94 -9.37 -11.24 -6.06
N PHE A 95 -10.10 -11.48 -4.96
CA PHE A 95 -11.53 -11.76 -4.98
C PHE A 95 -12.39 -10.51 -5.21
N PHE A 96 -11.94 -9.36 -4.71
CA PHE A 96 -12.66 -8.08 -4.73
C PHE A 96 -12.08 -7.08 -5.76
N ALA A 97 -11.08 -7.50 -6.54
CA ALA A 97 -10.30 -6.67 -7.43
C ALA A 97 -11.18 -6.01 -8.50
N THR A 98 -11.22 -4.68 -8.49
CA THR A 98 -11.87 -3.87 -9.54
C THR A 98 -10.89 -3.36 -10.59
N SER A 99 -9.58 -3.41 -10.31
CA SER A 99 -8.52 -3.07 -11.26
C SER A 99 -7.54 -4.23 -11.39
N LYS A 100 -7.17 -4.55 -12.64
CA LYS A 100 -6.21 -5.60 -12.96
C LYS A 100 -4.74 -5.17 -12.78
N ASP A 101 -4.47 -3.85 -12.76
CA ASP A 101 -3.11 -3.30 -12.81
C ASP A 101 -2.60 -2.84 -11.43
N ILE A 102 -3.45 -2.88 -10.40
CA ILE A 102 -3.12 -2.42 -9.05
C ILE A 102 -2.79 -3.62 -8.17
N SER A 103 -1.66 -3.54 -7.49
CA SER A 103 -1.31 -4.46 -6.41
C SER A 103 -1.45 -3.73 -5.07
N ILE A 104 -2.24 -4.29 -4.15
CA ILE A 104 -2.38 -3.78 -2.79
C ILE A 104 -1.26 -4.38 -1.93
N GLY A 105 -0.64 -3.55 -1.11
CA GLY A 105 0.35 -3.97 -0.13
C GLY A 105 0.57 -2.88 0.92
N PRO A 106 1.49 -3.11 1.88
CA PRO A 106 1.81 -2.11 2.88
C PRO A 106 2.34 -0.84 2.21
N THR A 107 1.87 0.32 2.68
CA THR A 107 2.29 1.64 2.21
C THR A 107 3.11 2.35 3.28
N ALA A 108 3.98 3.26 2.84
CA ALA A 108 4.85 4.01 3.75
C ALA A 108 4.05 4.94 4.68
N VAL A 109 3.00 5.61 4.18
CA VAL A 109 2.20 6.55 4.97
C VAL A 109 1.42 5.81 6.07
N MET A 110 0.77 4.70 5.72
CA MET A 110 0.07 3.87 6.71
C MET A 110 1.02 3.29 7.75
N SER A 111 2.21 2.89 7.34
CA SER A 111 3.24 2.41 8.27
C SER A 111 3.70 3.51 9.23
N LEU A 112 3.83 4.75 8.77
CA LEU A 112 4.16 5.89 9.63
C LEU A 112 3.04 6.16 10.64
N LEU A 113 1.78 6.15 10.20
CA LEU A 113 0.62 6.39 11.06
C LEU A 113 0.46 5.31 12.15
N ILE A 114 0.57 4.03 11.77
CA ILE A 114 0.53 2.92 12.72
C ILE A 114 1.70 3.02 13.70
N GLY A 115 2.90 3.36 13.21
CA GLY A 115 4.07 3.60 14.04
C GLY A 115 3.88 4.76 15.02
N GLN A 116 3.17 5.82 14.63
CA GLN A 116 2.80 6.94 15.51
C GLN A 116 1.83 6.49 16.59
N ALA A 117 0.77 5.76 16.22
CA ALA A 117 -0.20 5.24 17.17
C ALA A 117 0.46 4.34 18.22
N ILE A 118 1.35 3.43 17.80
CA ILE A 118 2.11 2.56 18.71
C ILE A 118 3.00 3.36 19.65
N LEU A 119 3.70 4.39 19.17
CA LEU A 119 4.55 5.21 20.03
C LEU A 119 3.76 6.06 21.03
N SER A 120 2.62 6.59 20.63
CA SER A 120 1.78 7.43 21.48
C SER A 120 1.04 6.62 22.55
N ILE A 121 0.57 5.41 22.21
CA ILE A 121 -0.07 4.50 23.18
C ILE A 121 0.98 3.90 24.12
N GLY A 122 2.20 3.68 23.62
CA GLY A 122 3.26 3.02 24.36
C GLY A 122 3.12 1.50 24.38
N THR A 123 4.22 0.82 24.67
CA THR A 123 4.28 -0.66 24.66
C THR A 123 4.44 -1.26 26.06
N ALA A 124 4.01 -0.53 27.09
CA ALA A 124 4.14 -0.97 28.48
C ALA A 124 3.11 -2.05 28.85
N GLU A 125 1.85 -1.84 28.45
CA GLU A 125 0.74 -2.76 28.74
C GLU A 125 0.37 -3.65 27.54
N TYR A 126 0.60 -3.16 26.32
CA TYR A 126 0.25 -3.85 25.08
C TYR A 126 1.45 -3.97 24.16
N SER A 127 1.58 -5.10 23.47
CA SER A 127 2.63 -5.25 22.47
C SER A 127 2.31 -4.44 21.19
N ALA A 128 3.33 -3.96 20.50
CA ALA A 128 3.16 -3.23 19.25
C ALA A 128 2.31 -3.98 18.19
N PRO A 129 2.47 -5.30 17.99
CA PRO A 129 1.61 -6.06 17.09
C PRO A 129 0.14 -6.13 17.52
N GLN A 130 -0.14 -6.19 18.82
CA GLN A 130 -1.52 -6.16 19.33
C GLN A 130 -2.19 -4.84 18.99
N ILE A 131 -1.52 -3.71 19.23
CA ILE A 131 -2.03 -2.37 18.90
C ILE A 131 -2.28 -2.27 17.38
N ALA A 132 -1.30 -2.66 16.56
CA ALA A 132 -1.41 -2.60 15.10
C ALA A 132 -2.56 -3.47 14.56
N SER A 133 -2.68 -4.70 15.07
CA SER A 133 -3.72 -5.64 14.62
C SER A 133 -5.13 -5.18 15.01
N CYS A 134 -5.32 -4.65 16.23
CA CYS A 134 -6.59 -4.06 16.64
C CYS A 134 -6.93 -2.81 15.83
N LEU A 135 -5.99 -1.88 15.66
CA LEU A 135 -6.21 -0.67 14.86
C LEU A 135 -6.58 -1.01 13.42
N THR A 136 -5.89 -1.97 12.81
CA THR A 136 -6.17 -2.43 11.44
C THR A 136 -7.54 -3.11 11.34
N LEU A 137 -7.90 -3.95 12.30
CA LEU A 137 -9.20 -4.63 12.33
C LEU A 137 -10.35 -3.62 12.39
N PHE A 138 -10.32 -2.68 13.34
CA PHE A 138 -11.41 -1.71 13.51
C PHE A 138 -11.45 -0.68 12.39
N SER A 139 -10.29 -0.22 11.90
CA SER A 139 -10.23 0.66 10.72
C SER A 139 -10.76 -0.05 9.47
N GLY A 140 -10.43 -1.33 9.28
CA GLY A 140 -10.98 -2.18 8.23
C GLY A 140 -12.49 -2.32 8.34
N LEU A 141 -13.02 -2.59 9.54
CA LEU A 141 -14.46 -2.68 9.78
C LEU A 141 -15.20 -1.37 9.48
N VAL A 142 -14.67 -0.23 9.93
CA VAL A 142 -15.26 1.09 9.63
C VAL A 142 -15.23 1.36 8.13
N THR A 143 -14.11 1.10 7.47
CA THR A 143 -14.01 1.26 6.01
C THR A 143 -14.99 0.32 5.32
N LEU A 144 -15.18 -0.90 5.83
CA LEU A 144 -16.13 -1.88 5.31
C LEU A 144 -17.56 -1.39 5.36
N VAL A 145 -17.98 -0.82 6.48
CA VAL A 145 -19.30 -0.21 6.62
C VAL A 145 -19.47 0.95 5.61
N ILE A 146 -18.47 1.83 5.47
CA ILE A 146 -18.49 2.93 4.49
C ILE A 146 -18.60 2.39 3.05
N GLY A 147 -17.85 1.34 2.73
CA GLY A 147 -17.88 0.68 1.43
C GLY A 147 -19.25 0.07 1.12
N LEU A 148 -19.83 -0.67 2.07
CA LEU A 148 -21.15 -1.31 1.91
C LEU A 148 -22.29 -0.30 1.74
N ILE A 149 -22.22 0.86 2.39
CA ILE A 149 -23.22 1.94 2.22
C ILE A 149 -23.05 2.65 0.85
N ARG A 150 -22.04 2.27 0.05
CA ARG A 150 -21.71 2.89 -1.24
C ARG A 150 -21.45 4.39 -1.10
N LEU A 151 -20.75 4.79 -0.05
CA LEU A 151 -20.21 6.13 0.11
C LEU A 151 -19.09 6.47 -0.91
N GLY A 152 -18.99 5.71 -2.01
CA GLY A 152 -18.18 5.97 -3.20
C GLY A 152 -18.26 7.41 -3.70
N VAL A 153 -19.43 8.02 -3.58
CA VAL A 153 -19.67 9.41 -3.99
C VAL A 153 -18.79 10.41 -3.22
N LEU A 154 -18.42 10.12 -1.96
CA LEU A 154 -17.53 11.00 -1.19
C LEU A 154 -16.14 11.14 -1.82
N VAL A 155 -15.68 10.13 -2.55
CA VAL A 155 -14.38 10.15 -3.24
C VAL A 155 -14.38 11.11 -4.43
N ASP A 156 -15.53 11.29 -5.06
CA ASP A 156 -15.68 12.26 -6.16
C ASP A 156 -15.63 13.70 -5.63
N PHE A 157 -15.99 13.92 -4.35
CA PHE A 157 -15.91 15.22 -3.71
C PHE A 157 -14.51 15.61 -3.23
N ILE A 158 -13.52 14.70 -3.28
CA ILE A 158 -12.13 15.02 -2.90
C ILE A 158 -11.47 15.80 -4.05
N PRO A 159 -11.14 17.10 -3.87
CA PRO A 159 -10.58 17.90 -4.94
C PRO A 159 -9.19 17.40 -5.34
N ASN A 160 -8.88 17.44 -6.63
CA ASN A 160 -7.53 17.16 -7.14
C ASN A 160 -6.39 17.92 -6.43
N PRO A 161 -6.52 19.23 -6.08
CA PRO A 161 -5.46 19.91 -5.33
C PRO A 161 -5.23 19.33 -3.92
N ALA A 162 -6.28 18.84 -3.25
CA ALA A 162 -6.13 18.19 -1.94
C ALA A 162 -5.35 16.88 -2.04
N ILE A 163 -5.63 16.08 -3.08
CA ILE A 163 -4.88 14.86 -3.39
C ILE A 163 -3.41 15.19 -3.68
N ALA A 164 -3.14 16.21 -4.49
CA ALA A 164 -1.79 16.63 -4.82
C ALA A 164 -1.02 17.12 -3.57
N GLY A 165 -1.67 17.90 -2.70
CA GLY A 165 -1.10 18.36 -1.43
C GLY A 165 -0.77 17.19 -0.49
N PHE A 166 -1.71 16.25 -0.31
CA PHE A 166 -1.49 15.04 0.48
C PHE A 166 -0.33 14.19 -0.05
N MET A 167 -0.27 13.95 -1.36
CA MET A 167 0.80 13.16 -1.98
C MET A 167 2.17 13.83 -1.82
N THR A 168 2.24 15.15 -1.98
CA THR A 168 3.50 15.91 -1.85
C THR A 168 3.98 15.94 -0.39
N GLY A 169 3.08 16.23 0.56
CA GLY A 169 3.39 16.22 1.99
C GLY A 169 3.79 14.83 2.50
N SER A 170 3.10 13.78 2.05
CA SER A 170 3.45 12.39 2.33
C SER A 170 4.84 12.05 1.78
N CYS A 171 5.15 12.45 0.53
CA CYS A 171 6.47 12.22 -0.07
C CYS A 171 7.60 12.87 0.76
N ILE A 172 7.45 14.14 1.16
CA ILE A 172 8.42 14.85 2.00
C ILE A 172 8.60 14.12 3.33
N THR A 173 7.51 13.75 3.98
CA THR A 173 7.53 13.06 5.28
C THR A 173 8.23 11.69 5.18
N ILE A 174 7.97 10.93 4.11
CA ILE A 174 8.62 9.64 3.87
C ILE A 174 10.13 9.83 3.67
N ILE A 175 10.55 10.79 2.83
CA ILE A 175 11.96 11.08 2.59
C ILE A 175 12.66 11.39 3.92
N ILE A 176 12.12 12.33 4.69
CA ILE A 176 12.69 12.73 5.99
C ILE A 176 12.73 11.54 6.95
N GLY A 177 11.67 10.72 7.01
CA GLY A 177 11.58 9.55 7.88
C GLY A 177 12.60 8.45 7.58
N GLN A 178 13.14 8.39 6.35
CA GLN A 178 14.18 7.43 5.99
C GLN A 178 15.61 7.98 6.13
N LEU A 179 15.81 9.29 6.27
CA LEU A 179 17.17 9.87 6.38
C LEU A 179 18.00 9.28 7.54
N PRO A 180 17.49 9.11 8.77
CA PRO A 180 18.30 8.51 9.84
C PRO A 180 18.84 7.13 9.48
N LYS A 181 18.01 6.29 8.84
CA LYS A 181 18.39 4.95 8.40
C LYS A 181 19.39 4.98 7.25
N LEU A 182 19.25 5.93 6.34
CA LEU A 182 20.20 6.14 5.24
C LEU A 182 21.58 6.51 5.77
N PHE A 183 21.65 7.38 6.78
CA PHE A 183 22.90 7.83 7.40
C PHE A 183 23.45 6.85 8.47
N GLY A 184 22.72 5.77 8.78
CA GLY A 184 23.10 4.81 9.82
C GLY A 184 23.01 5.37 11.25
N ILE A 185 22.26 6.45 11.45
CA ILE A 185 22.09 7.09 12.76
C ILE A 185 21.09 6.29 13.58
N THR A 186 21.53 5.74 14.70
CA THR A 186 20.70 4.93 15.61
C THR A 186 19.95 5.81 16.61
N GLY A 187 18.84 5.29 17.16
CA GLY A 187 18.06 5.97 18.20
C GLY A 187 16.97 6.93 17.72
N ILE A 188 16.92 7.27 16.43
CA ILE A 188 15.86 8.10 15.85
C ILE A 188 14.73 7.22 15.32
N LYS A 189 13.53 7.36 15.89
CA LYS A 189 12.35 6.61 15.44
C LYS A 189 11.72 7.30 14.22
N SER A 190 11.56 6.55 13.12
CA SER A 190 11.01 7.07 11.85
C SER A 190 9.55 7.56 11.92
N SER A 191 8.81 7.25 12.99
CA SER A 191 7.42 7.68 13.19
C SER A 191 7.29 9.02 13.95
N LEU A 192 8.38 9.66 14.36
CA LEU A 192 8.32 11.00 14.96
C LEU A 192 7.84 12.06 13.94
N ALA A 193 7.51 13.26 14.42
CA ALA A 193 7.19 14.38 13.53
C ALA A 193 8.37 14.69 12.61
N ALA A 194 8.10 14.96 11.32
CA ALA A 194 9.13 15.12 10.30
C ALA A 194 10.18 16.18 10.67
N TYR A 195 9.77 17.32 11.22
CA TYR A 195 10.70 18.38 11.61
C TYR A 195 11.67 17.95 12.73
N LEU A 196 11.21 17.13 13.68
CA LEU A 196 12.07 16.56 14.74
C LEU A 196 13.04 15.54 14.16
N ILE A 197 12.58 14.67 13.26
CA ILE A 197 13.45 13.69 12.59
C ILE A 197 14.55 14.44 11.84
N LEU A 198 14.21 15.48 11.10
CA LEU A 198 15.18 16.30 10.38
C LEU A 198 16.18 16.95 11.34
N GLY A 199 15.71 17.59 12.41
CA GLY A 199 16.58 18.21 13.42
C GLY A 199 17.54 17.22 14.09
N TYR A 200 17.05 16.06 14.50
CA TYR A 200 17.89 15.01 15.09
C TYR A 200 18.86 14.38 14.09
N THR A 201 18.44 14.23 12.83
CA THR A 201 19.31 13.73 11.76
C THR A 201 20.47 14.70 11.52
N LEU A 202 20.19 16.00 11.43
CA LEU A 202 21.21 17.02 11.25
C LEU A 202 22.20 17.05 12.42
N LYS A 203 21.69 16.92 13.66
CA LYS A 203 22.54 16.82 14.85
C LYS A 203 23.40 15.54 14.86
N GLY A 204 22.89 14.45 14.30
CA GLY A 204 23.55 13.14 14.24
C GLY A 204 24.50 12.93 13.05
N LEU A 205 24.61 13.90 12.13
CA LEU A 205 25.52 13.83 10.97
C LEU A 205 26.98 13.47 11.31
N PRO A 206 27.58 13.96 12.42
CA PRO A 206 28.94 13.56 12.79
C PRO A 206 29.09 12.07 13.16
N HIS A 207 27.99 11.39 13.50
CA HIS A 207 27.97 9.98 13.91
C HIS A 207 27.50 9.04 12.78
N THR A 208 27.72 9.44 11.53
CA THR A 208 27.35 8.65 10.36
C THR A 208 28.12 7.34 10.27
N GLN A 209 27.43 6.26 9.89
CA GLN A 209 28.02 4.92 9.76
C GLN A 209 28.25 4.55 8.29
N LEU A 210 28.92 3.41 8.07
CA LEU A 210 29.15 2.83 6.74
C LEU A 210 27.86 2.51 5.97
N ASP A 211 26.72 2.46 6.66
CA ASP A 211 25.37 2.35 6.07
C ASP A 211 25.11 3.43 4.99
N LEU A 212 25.68 4.63 5.15
CA LEU A 212 25.58 5.70 4.16
C LEU A 212 26.15 5.29 2.81
N ALA A 213 27.29 4.59 2.79
CA ALA A 213 27.91 4.14 1.55
C ALA A 213 26.99 3.16 0.81
N PHE A 214 26.37 2.22 1.54
CA PHE A 214 25.41 1.27 0.97
C PHE A 214 24.17 1.96 0.42
N GLY A 215 23.59 2.87 1.20
CA GLY A 215 22.42 3.65 0.80
C GLY A 215 22.69 4.54 -0.41
N ALA A 216 23.79 5.29 -0.39
CA ALA A 216 24.17 6.21 -1.47
C ALA A 216 24.49 5.45 -2.77
N VAL A 217 25.26 4.36 -2.70
CA VAL A 217 25.55 3.51 -3.87
C VAL A 217 24.25 2.92 -4.44
N GLY A 218 23.34 2.47 -3.58
CA GLY A 218 22.02 1.99 -4.00
C GLY A 218 21.21 3.05 -4.73
N LEU A 219 21.16 4.28 -4.20
CA LEU A 219 20.47 5.41 -4.85
C LEU A 219 21.11 5.74 -6.20
N VAL A 220 22.43 5.86 -6.26
CA VAL A 220 23.17 6.12 -7.50
C VAL A 220 22.87 5.04 -8.53
N TRP A 221 22.88 3.75 -8.15
CA TRP A 221 22.48 2.64 -9.03
C TRP A 221 21.06 2.81 -9.58
N LEU A 222 20.07 3.05 -8.71
CA LEU A 222 18.67 3.16 -9.12
C LEU A 222 18.44 4.31 -10.12
N TYR A 223 19.02 5.48 -9.85
CA TYR A 223 18.91 6.63 -10.75
C TYR A 223 19.69 6.41 -12.04
N THR A 224 20.92 5.89 -11.96
CA THR A 224 21.75 5.61 -13.13
C THR A 224 21.07 4.64 -14.06
N VAL A 225 20.54 3.52 -13.56
CA VAL A 225 19.82 2.55 -14.38
C VAL A 225 18.55 3.16 -14.96
N LYS A 226 17.79 3.94 -14.18
CA LYS A 226 16.58 4.62 -14.68
C LYS A 226 16.90 5.53 -15.87
N TYR A 227 17.85 6.45 -15.72
CA TYR A 227 18.20 7.40 -16.78
C TYR A 227 18.89 6.72 -17.96
N SER A 228 19.76 5.74 -17.70
CA SER A 228 20.42 4.97 -18.76
C SER A 228 19.41 4.22 -19.61
N VAL A 229 18.47 3.49 -19.00
CA VAL A 229 17.42 2.77 -19.74
C VAL A 229 16.59 3.74 -20.56
N GLN A 230 16.16 4.88 -20.00
CA GLN A 230 15.40 5.89 -20.75
C GLN A 230 16.18 6.45 -21.94
N TYR A 231 17.47 6.72 -21.78
CA TYR A 231 18.33 7.22 -22.85
C TYR A 231 18.60 6.16 -23.93
N LEU A 232 18.97 4.93 -23.52
CA LEU A 232 19.26 3.82 -24.41
C LEU A 232 18.02 3.36 -25.19
N THR A 233 16.83 3.36 -24.58
CA THR A 233 15.59 3.03 -25.30
C THR A 233 15.30 4.02 -26.42
N ARG A 234 15.59 5.32 -26.20
CA ARG A 234 15.47 6.35 -27.25
C ARG A 234 16.50 6.17 -28.36
N ARG A 235 17.72 5.73 -28.05
CA ARG A 235 18.79 5.58 -29.04
C ARG A 235 18.78 4.23 -29.79
N TYR A 236 18.32 3.17 -29.14
CA TYR A 236 18.31 1.81 -29.68
C TYR A 236 16.92 1.16 -29.54
N PRO A 237 15.93 1.58 -30.34
CA PRO A 237 14.56 1.05 -30.27
C PRO A 237 14.52 -0.47 -30.54
N LYS A 238 15.46 -1.02 -31.32
CA LYS A 238 15.56 -2.46 -31.58
C LYS A 238 15.77 -3.32 -30.32
N ARG A 239 16.27 -2.75 -29.21
CA ARG A 239 16.52 -3.45 -27.93
C ARG A 239 15.57 -3.02 -26.81
N GLU A 240 14.49 -2.32 -27.12
CA GLU A 240 13.54 -1.77 -26.15
C GLU A 240 13.05 -2.82 -25.15
N ARG A 241 12.67 -4.02 -25.60
CA ARG A 241 12.18 -5.08 -24.71
C ARG A 241 13.20 -5.48 -23.65
N LEU A 242 14.47 -5.67 -24.03
CA LEU A 242 15.52 -6.05 -23.08
C LEU A 242 15.81 -4.93 -22.08
N LEU A 243 15.86 -3.68 -22.56
CA LEU A 243 16.07 -2.50 -21.72
C LEU A 243 14.90 -2.28 -20.75
N PHE A 244 13.68 -2.55 -21.20
CA PHE A 244 12.47 -2.50 -20.37
C PHE A 244 12.55 -3.52 -19.22
N PHE A 245 12.84 -4.79 -19.50
CA PHE A 245 12.99 -5.81 -18.45
C PHE A 245 14.15 -5.49 -17.49
N PHE A 246 15.27 -4.99 -18.01
CA PHE A 246 16.40 -4.56 -17.16
C PHE A 246 16.03 -3.38 -16.25
N GLY A 247 15.32 -2.39 -16.79
CA GLY A 247 14.86 -1.23 -16.03
C GLY A 247 13.88 -1.60 -14.91
N ILE A 248 13.03 -2.61 -15.16
CA ILE A 248 12.11 -3.18 -14.19
C ILE A 248 12.86 -3.96 -13.09
N ALA A 249 13.82 -4.79 -13.47
CA ALA A 249 14.60 -5.62 -12.56
C ALA A 249 15.61 -4.84 -11.68
N ARG A 250 15.81 -3.54 -11.91
CA ARG A 250 16.83 -2.72 -11.21
C ARG A 250 16.77 -2.82 -9.69
N ASN A 251 15.58 -2.87 -9.11
CA ASN A 251 15.35 -2.99 -7.66
C ASN A 251 15.71 -4.39 -7.17
N ALA A 252 15.30 -5.42 -7.90
CA ALA A 252 15.62 -6.81 -7.62
C ALA A 252 17.14 -7.06 -7.65
N ILE A 253 17.81 -6.58 -8.71
CA ILE A 253 19.26 -6.68 -8.86
C ILE A 253 19.96 -6.00 -7.68
N LEU A 254 19.53 -4.79 -7.31
CA LEU A 254 20.12 -4.06 -6.19
C LEU A 254 20.00 -4.84 -4.88
N VAL A 255 18.83 -5.43 -4.59
CA VAL A 255 18.59 -6.18 -3.36
C VAL A 255 19.41 -7.47 -3.34
N ILE A 256 19.44 -8.23 -4.44
CA ILE A 256 20.20 -9.49 -4.54
C ILE A 256 21.70 -9.22 -4.40
N VAL A 257 22.25 -8.28 -5.18
CA VAL A 257 23.67 -7.93 -5.16
C VAL A 257 24.05 -7.31 -3.81
N GLY A 258 23.23 -6.41 -3.28
CA GLY A 258 23.46 -5.80 -1.97
C GLY A 258 23.47 -6.83 -0.83
N THR A 259 22.57 -7.82 -0.89
CA THR A 259 22.55 -8.93 0.08
C THR A 259 23.79 -9.81 -0.04
N LEU A 260 24.23 -10.10 -1.27
CA LEU A 260 25.46 -10.86 -1.50
C LEU A 260 26.69 -10.13 -0.97
N ILE A 261 26.82 -8.83 -1.25
CA ILE A 261 27.92 -8.00 -0.73
C ILE A 261 27.88 -7.97 0.81
N ALA A 262 26.70 -7.76 1.41
CA ALA A 262 26.54 -7.79 2.86
C ALA A 262 26.91 -9.15 3.45
N TYR A 263 26.57 -10.25 2.78
CA TYR A 263 26.96 -11.60 3.18
C TYR A 263 28.47 -11.81 3.14
N LEU A 264 29.15 -11.38 2.06
CA LEU A 264 30.60 -11.49 1.91
C LEU A 264 31.36 -10.66 2.96
N ILE A 265 30.87 -9.46 3.30
CA ILE A 265 31.49 -8.60 4.33
C ILE A 265 31.37 -9.19 5.74
N ASN A 266 30.27 -9.89 6.00
CA ASN A 266 29.98 -10.53 7.28
C ASN A 266 30.51 -11.97 7.38
N LEU A 267 31.10 -12.48 6.30
CA LEU A 267 31.68 -13.81 6.28
C LEU A 267 32.80 -13.87 7.33
N HIS A 268 32.68 -14.83 8.27
CA HIS A 268 33.61 -15.02 9.39
C HIS A 268 33.63 -13.91 10.47
N LYS A 269 32.65 -13.00 10.50
CA LYS A 269 32.53 -11.98 11.56
C LYS A 269 31.32 -12.26 12.46
N THR A 270 31.51 -12.10 13.77
CA THR A 270 30.44 -12.24 14.77
C THR A 270 29.59 -10.96 14.91
N THR A 271 30.15 -9.80 14.58
CA THR A 271 29.47 -8.51 14.57
C THR A 271 29.51 -7.87 13.20
N SER A 272 28.36 -7.36 12.74
CA SER A 272 28.24 -6.68 11.46
C SER A 272 28.60 -5.20 11.61
N PRO A 273 29.50 -4.66 10.76
CA PRO A 273 29.78 -3.22 10.73
C PRO A 273 28.64 -2.41 10.08
N ILE A 274 27.66 -3.08 9.47
CA ILE A 274 26.53 -2.50 8.73
C ILE A 274 25.22 -2.96 9.39
N SER A 275 24.20 -2.11 9.38
CA SER A 275 22.87 -2.47 9.85
C SER A 275 22.21 -3.51 8.95
N ILE A 276 22.16 -4.77 9.41
CA ILE A 276 21.54 -5.88 8.68
C ILE A 276 20.18 -6.27 9.27
N LEU A 277 19.30 -6.79 8.41
CA LEU A 277 18.13 -7.54 8.85
C LEU A 277 18.63 -8.84 9.51
N LYS A 278 18.26 -9.04 10.77
CA LYS A 278 18.53 -10.26 11.52
C LYS A 278 17.59 -11.38 11.03
N LYS A 279 17.59 -12.50 11.75
CA LYS A 279 16.74 -13.66 11.45
C LYS A 279 15.26 -13.27 11.42
N VAL A 280 14.61 -13.47 10.28
CA VAL A 280 13.15 -13.37 10.13
C VAL A 280 12.56 -14.77 10.33
N PRO A 281 11.57 -14.96 11.21
CA PRO A 281 10.96 -16.26 11.45
C PRO A 281 10.26 -16.79 10.19
N SER A 282 10.38 -18.09 9.96
CA SER A 282 9.72 -18.77 8.83
C SER A 282 8.31 -19.24 9.19
N GLY A 283 7.37 -19.06 8.26
CA GLY A 283 5.99 -19.55 8.35
C GLY A 283 5.05 -18.61 9.11
N PHE A 284 3.75 -18.95 9.14
CA PHE A 284 2.69 -18.16 9.75
C PHE A 284 2.62 -18.34 11.28
N ARG A 285 3.72 -18.10 11.99
CA ARG A 285 3.80 -18.35 13.45
C ARG A 285 3.05 -17.31 14.30
N GLN A 286 2.88 -16.11 13.77
CA GLN A 286 2.30 -14.96 14.49
C GLN A 286 0.95 -14.52 13.90
N MET A 287 0.34 -15.34 13.03
CA MET A 287 -1.00 -15.10 12.51
C MET A 287 -2.02 -15.65 13.49
N HIS A 288 -2.57 -14.78 14.33
CA HIS A 288 -3.68 -15.09 15.23
C HIS A 288 -4.71 -13.97 15.16
N PRO A 289 -5.99 -14.25 15.48
CA PRO A 289 -6.99 -13.20 15.64
C PRO A 289 -6.50 -12.14 16.64
N PRO A 290 -6.77 -10.84 16.38
CA PRO A 290 -6.38 -9.79 17.30
C PRO A 290 -7.08 -9.97 18.65
N ILE A 291 -6.30 -9.89 19.73
CA ILE A 291 -6.84 -9.94 21.09
C ILE A 291 -7.43 -8.57 21.41
N THR A 292 -8.75 -8.44 21.29
CA THR A 292 -9.45 -7.17 21.52
C THR A 292 -9.91 -7.07 22.97
N THR A 293 -9.43 -6.07 23.70
CA THR A 293 -9.97 -5.66 25.00
C THR A 293 -10.67 -4.30 24.88
N PRO A 294 -11.70 -4.00 25.70
CA PRO A 294 -12.32 -2.68 25.70
C PRO A 294 -11.32 -1.54 26.00
N ALA A 295 -10.32 -1.83 26.82
CA ALA A 295 -9.24 -0.90 27.14
C ALA A 295 -8.40 -0.55 25.90
N ILE A 296 -7.90 -1.53 25.14
CA ILE A 296 -7.13 -1.24 23.92
C ILE A 296 -7.98 -0.50 22.88
N LEU A 297 -9.28 -0.81 22.79
CA LEU A 297 -10.21 -0.12 21.89
C LEU A 297 -10.30 1.38 22.21
N SER A 298 -10.38 1.75 23.48
CA SER A 298 -10.41 3.16 23.90
C SER A 298 -9.11 3.91 23.54
N LEU A 299 -7.97 3.22 23.59
CA LEU A 299 -6.65 3.78 23.26
C LEU A 299 -6.46 3.97 21.75
N ILE A 300 -6.98 3.06 20.92
CA ILE A 300 -6.85 3.15 19.46
C ILE A 300 -7.92 4.05 18.82
N ALA A 301 -9.04 4.32 19.51
CA ALA A 301 -10.18 5.06 18.96
C ALA A 301 -9.80 6.39 18.29
N PRO A 302 -8.89 7.23 18.84
CA PRO A 302 -8.48 8.48 18.18
C PRO A 302 -7.77 8.28 16.84
N TYR A 303 -7.19 7.10 16.60
CA TYR A 303 -6.41 6.79 15.40
C TYR A 303 -7.23 6.11 14.31
N ILE A 304 -8.43 5.60 14.61
CA ILE A 304 -9.29 4.91 13.63
C ILE A 304 -9.67 5.86 12.49
N VAL A 305 -10.22 7.04 12.82
CA VAL A 305 -10.71 7.99 11.82
C VAL A 305 -9.58 8.49 10.91
N PRO A 306 -8.41 8.95 11.43
CA PRO A 306 -7.27 9.28 10.59
C PRO A 306 -6.82 8.13 9.68
N THR A 307 -6.80 6.90 10.20
CA THR A 307 -6.40 5.70 9.43
C THR A 307 -7.36 5.47 8.26
N VAL A 308 -8.66 5.53 8.49
CA VAL A 308 -9.68 5.36 7.44
C VAL A 308 -9.57 6.47 6.38
N ILE A 309 -9.39 7.73 6.80
CA ILE A 309 -9.25 8.85 5.87
C ILE A 309 -8.00 8.69 4.99
N ILE A 310 -6.86 8.34 5.59
CA ILE A 310 -5.61 8.13 4.84
C ILE A 310 -5.75 6.93 3.89
N LEU A 311 -6.37 5.82 4.34
CA LEU A 311 -6.64 4.65 3.51
C LEU A 311 -7.43 5.02 2.25
N ILE A 312 -8.51 5.79 2.42
CA ILE A 312 -9.35 6.26 1.32
C ILE A 312 -8.53 7.19 0.41
N LEU A 313 -7.84 8.18 0.96
CA LEU A 313 -7.06 9.15 0.17
C LEU A 313 -5.97 8.49 -0.68
N GLU A 314 -5.19 7.57 -0.10
CA GLU A 314 -4.12 6.86 -0.82
C GLU A 314 -4.69 6.09 -2.03
N HIS A 315 -5.72 5.29 -1.80
CA HIS A 315 -6.30 4.47 -2.85
C HIS A 315 -6.99 5.30 -3.93
N VAL A 316 -7.64 6.40 -3.56
CA VAL A 316 -8.22 7.34 -4.53
C VAL A 316 -7.14 7.99 -5.38
N ALA A 317 -6.04 8.41 -4.76
CA ALA A 317 -4.91 8.99 -5.48
C ALA A 317 -4.32 8.00 -6.49
N ILE A 318 -4.13 6.74 -6.08
CA ILE A 318 -3.65 5.65 -6.93
C ILE A 318 -4.65 5.38 -8.07
N ALA A 319 -5.93 5.17 -7.75
CA ALA A 319 -6.96 4.84 -8.73
C ALA A 319 -7.15 5.96 -9.77
N LYS A 320 -7.20 7.24 -9.35
CA LYS A 320 -7.30 8.38 -10.28
C LYS A 320 -6.03 8.52 -11.13
N SER A 321 -4.85 8.25 -10.57
CA SER A 321 -3.59 8.27 -11.32
C SER A 321 -3.58 7.19 -12.41
N PHE A 322 -3.90 5.95 -12.07
CA PHE A 322 -3.95 4.85 -13.04
C PHE A 322 -5.10 4.98 -14.04
N GLY A 323 -6.28 5.41 -13.59
CA GLY A 323 -7.42 5.66 -14.48
C GLY A 323 -7.13 6.74 -15.53
N ARG A 324 -6.30 7.74 -15.20
CA ARG A 324 -5.84 8.76 -16.15
C ARG A 324 -4.79 8.24 -17.15
N VAL A 325 -3.93 7.31 -16.72
CA VAL A 325 -2.86 6.77 -17.59
C VAL A 325 -3.40 5.71 -18.55
N ASN A 326 -4.34 4.87 -18.09
CA ASN A 326 -4.87 3.72 -18.83
C ASN A 326 -6.31 3.95 -19.37
N ASP A 327 -6.81 5.19 -19.28
CA ASP A 327 -8.09 5.64 -19.84
C ASP A 327 -9.33 4.83 -19.41
N TYR A 328 -9.41 4.46 -18.12
CA TYR A 328 -10.56 3.75 -17.55
C TYR A 328 -11.22 4.50 -16.38
N LYS A 329 -12.56 4.50 -16.33
CA LYS A 329 -13.33 5.08 -15.21
C LYS A 329 -13.45 4.08 -14.06
N SER A 330 -12.71 4.30 -12.97
CA SER A 330 -12.83 3.52 -11.73
C SER A 330 -14.11 3.87 -10.97
N LYS A 331 -15.23 3.18 -11.23
CA LYS A 331 -16.53 3.48 -10.61
C LYS A 331 -16.78 2.84 -9.23
N GLN A 332 -15.90 1.95 -8.75
CA GLN A 332 -16.14 1.13 -7.54
C GLN A 332 -14.94 1.03 -6.60
N THR A 333 -14.15 2.10 -6.51
CA THR A 333 -12.87 2.09 -5.80
C THR A 333 -13.02 1.73 -4.32
N ILE A 334 -14.01 2.26 -3.58
CA ILE A 334 -14.04 2.12 -2.11
C ILE A 334 -14.28 0.70 -1.60
N ILE A 335 -15.17 -0.07 -2.22
CA ILE A 335 -15.47 -1.44 -1.73
C ILE A 335 -14.26 -2.37 -1.91
N THR A 336 -13.44 -2.13 -2.92
CA THR A 336 -12.20 -2.88 -3.13
C THR A 336 -11.09 -2.48 -2.15
N ILE A 337 -11.12 -1.25 -1.61
CA ILE A 337 -10.16 -0.74 -0.61
C ILE A 337 -10.32 -1.46 0.75
N VAL A 338 -11.50 -2.00 0.99
CA VAL A 338 -11.98 -2.49 2.28
C VAL A 338 -11.51 -3.90 2.64
N CYS A 339 -11.43 -4.79 1.64
CA CYS A 339 -11.24 -6.22 1.84
C CYS A 339 -9.76 -6.58 1.75
#